data_AF-A0A0E3ZZ86-F1
#
_entry.id   AF-A0A0E3ZZ86-F1
#
_cell.length_a   1.000
_cell.length_b   1.000
_cell.length_c   1.000
_cell.angle_alpha   90.00
_cell.angle_beta   90.00
_cell.angle_gamma   90.00
#
_symmetry.space_group_name_H-M   'P 1'
#
loop_
_entity.id
_entity.type
_entity.pdbx_description
1 polymer ?
#
loop_
_entity_poly.entity_id
_entity_poly.type
_entity_poly.pdbx_seq_one_letter_code
_entity_poly.pdbx_strand_id
1 'polypeptide(L)'
;MFRQIILLLFLGISAVAQTPTETATTRFTNQLVAVYNTGDSINFKTYFAGLTADQAQITANSHRMHREFAQIGPVQLRQTVGISPTRTELLLKTNAYDSWWKLVVLTDSTNHFKEHHMWPVRLSSEGLSSAKLTETQILTGIDTYITKLQSKHVFAGNVLIARNNQVIYAKSCGNNPQGRPNSKDQPFNLASLGKLFTSISILQLVDSGKLSLNDSVGKFMPEIKNKALHSITIRQLLTHTSGMGDFFENPAYQPEAGKVITREEFLPAIENDKPQFRPGAAFGYSNTGFLLLGLLIEKVTGSSFADFVNKNTLLPAGMHQTSLDSGAGGGFSTSSDIYKFAQAIRRGKLLKKKTQEQFLTEHTPDWGLGQEYQALGGEVVTGHSGGYIGVCTELNMYRYSGYTVIILSNTEPPYGHFVSDKIKEMILSK
;
A
#
# COMPACT_ATOMS: atom_id res chain seq x y z
N MET A 1 21.71 -67.84 30.14
CA MET A 1 20.24 -67.90 30.08
C MET A 1 19.74 -66.49 29.78
N PHE A 2 19.59 -66.13 28.51
CA PHE A 2 18.32 -66.09 27.77
C PHE A 2 17.24 -65.19 28.40
N ARG A 3 16.99 -64.04 27.76
CA ARG A 3 15.66 -63.45 27.46
C ARG A 3 15.87 -62.22 26.57
N GLN A 4 15.91 -62.44 25.26
CA GLN A 4 14.82 -62.16 24.30
C GLN A 4 14.59 -60.65 24.08
N ILE A 5 15.22 -60.17 23.02
CA ILE A 5 14.92 -58.90 22.34
C ILE A 5 13.61 -59.12 21.58
N ILE A 6 12.56 -58.40 21.95
CA ILE A 6 11.32 -58.33 21.18
C ILE A 6 11.54 -57.36 20.02
N LEU A 7 11.66 -57.91 18.82
CA LEU A 7 11.65 -57.19 17.56
C LEU A 7 10.19 -56.88 17.20
N LEU A 8 9.72 -55.66 17.49
CA LEU A 8 8.42 -55.20 17.01
C LEU A 8 8.56 -54.73 15.56
N LEU A 9 8.20 -55.62 14.64
CA LEU A 9 7.92 -55.32 13.24
C LEU A 9 6.73 -54.35 13.17
N PHE A 10 7.00 -53.06 12.99
CA PHE A 10 6.00 -52.13 12.48
C PHE A 10 5.80 -52.41 10.99
N LEU A 11 4.72 -53.14 10.68
CA LEU A 11 4.13 -53.16 9.35
C LEU A 11 3.70 -51.73 9.01
N GLY A 12 4.49 -51.08 8.15
CA GLY A 12 4.14 -49.80 7.56
C GLY A 12 2.90 -49.95 6.68
N ILE A 13 1.73 -49.62 7.23
CA ILE A 13 0.59 -49.24 6.40
C ILE A 13 0.93 -47.85 5.88
N SER A 14 1.49 -47.80 4.68
CA SER A 14 1.58 -46.58 3.89
C SER A 14 0.14 -46.10 3.67
N ALA A 15 -0.30 -45.14 4.49
CA ALA A 15 -1.46 -44.35 4.16
C ALA A 15 -1.12 -43.60 2.86
N VAL A 16 -1.62 -44.11 1.74
CA VAL A 16 -1.69 -43.35 0.49
C VAL A 16 -2.51 -42.12 0.84
N ALA A 17 -1.86 -40.96 0.97
CA ALA A 17 -2.57 -39.70 1.06
C ALA A 17 -3.46 -39.62 -0.19
N GLN A 18 -4.77 -39.77 -0.01
CA GLN A 18 -5.72 -39.46 -1.07
C GLN A 18 -5.45 -38.03 -1.49
N THR A 19 -5.05 -37.84 -2.75
CA THR A 19 -5.04 -36.52 -3.37
C THR A 19 -6.41 -35.90 -3.11
N PRO A 20 -6.49 -34.70 -2.50
CA PRO A 20 -7.78 -34.08 -2.21
C PRO A 20 -8.60 -34.03 -3.51
N THR A 21 -9.83 -34.54 -3.48
CA THR A 21 -10.72 -34.51 -4.63
C THR A 21 -10.84 -33.06 -5.11
N GLU A 22 -10.49 -32.78 -6.36
CA GLU A 22 -10.51 -31.41 -6.91
C GLU A 22 -11.93 -30.83 -6.77
N THR A 23 -12.05 -29.73 -6.02
CA THR A 23 -13.35 -29.06 -5.83
C THR A 23 -13.85 -28.51 -7.17
N ALA A 24 -15.17 -28.35 -7.33
CA ALA A 24 -15.73 -27.68 -8.50
C ALA A 24 -15.15 -26.27 -8.69
N THR A 25 -14.99 -25.51 -7.60
CA THR A 25 -14.37 -24.18 -7.63
C THR A 25 -12.93 -24.23 -8.14
N THR A 26 -12.11 -25.17 -7.67
CA THR A 26 -10.72 -25.36 -8.15
C THR A 26 -10.70 -25.64 -9.65
N ARG A 27 -11.58 -26.53 -10.12
CA ARG A 27 -11.70 -26.88 -11.54
C ARG A 27 -12.07 -25.68 -12.41
N PHE A 28 -13.08 -24.90 -12.00
CA PHE A 28 -13.46 -23.67 -12.69
C PHE A 28 -12.31 -22.67 -12.71
N THR A 29 -11.60 -22.53 -11.60
CA THR A 29 -10.48 -21.59 -11.50
C THR A 29 -9.36 -21.95 -12.46
N ASN A 30 -8.98 -23.23 -12.52
CA ASN A 30 -7.94 -23.71 -13.43
C ASN A 30 -8.34 -23.52 -14.91
N GLN A 31 -9.60 -23.82 -15.25
CA GLN A 31 -10.14 -23.58 -16.59
C GLN A 31 -10.20 -22.09 -16.94
N LEU A 32 -10.61 -21.25 -15.99
CA LEU A 32 -10.66 -19.79 -16.18
C LEU A 32 -9.28 -19.23 -16.50
N VAL A 33 -8.22 -19.65 -15.79
CA VAL A 33 -6.84 -19.21 -16.08
C VAL A 33 -6.40 -19.64 -17.48
N ALA A 34 -6.71 -20.89 -17.87
CA ALA A 34 -6.38 -21.38 -19.21
C ALA A 34 -7.12 -20.59 -20.30
N VAL A 35 -8.42 -20.36 -20.13
CA VAL A 35 -9.25 -19.58 -21.05
C VAL A 35 -8.77 -18.13 -21.12
N TYR A 36 -8.54 -17.49 -19.97
CA TYR A 36 -8.04 -16.12 -19.86
C TYR A 36 -6.77 -15.94 -20.71
N ASN A 37 -5.83 -16.89 -20.61
CA ASN A 37 -4.58 -16.84 -21.35
C ASN A 37 -4.71 -17.01 -22.87
N THR A 38 -5.88 -17.39 -23.39
CA THR A 38 -6.11 -17.38 -24.85
C THR A 38 -6.24 -15.96 -25.41
N GLY A 39 -6.64 -14.98 -24.59
CA GLY A 39 -6.89 -13.60 -25.04
C GLY A 39 -8.06 -13.45 -26.02
N ASP A 40 -8.82 -14.52 -26.27
CA ASP A 40 -9.85 -14.58 -27.30
C ASP A 40 -11.25 -14.42 -26.69
N SER A 41 -11.96 -13.35 -27.11
CA SER A 41 -13.30 -13.04 -26.63
C SER A 41 -14.34 -14.12 -26.96
N ILE A 42 -14.12 -14.92 -28.01
CA ILE A 42 -14.96 -16.07 -28.35
C ILE A 42 -14.77 -17.19 -27.32
N ASN A 43 -13.54 -17.50 -26.94
CA ASN A 43 -13.25 -18.49 -25.90
C ASN A 43 -13.80 -18.04 -24.55
N PHE A 44 -13.72 -16.74 -24.25
CA PHE A 44 -14.25 -16.16 -23.02
C PHE A 44 -15.77 -16.35 -22.96
N LYS A 45 -16.48 -16.01 -24.05
CA LYS A 45 -17.93 -16.19 -24.15
C LYS A 45 -18.33 -17.66 -24.06
N THR A 46 -17.60 -18.54 -24.74
CA THR A 46 -17.85 -19.99 -24.74
C THR A 46 -17.68 -20.58 -23.35
N TYR A 47 -16.64 -20.19 -22.62
CA TYR A 47 -16.41 -20.62 -21.24
C TYR A 47 -17.58 -20.23 -20.32
N PHE A 48 -17.98 -18.96 -20.32
CA PHE A 48 -19.08 -18.51 -19.46
C PHE A 48 -20.44 -19.09 -19.87
N ALA A 49 -20.68 -19.34 -21.16
CA ALA A 49 -21.89 -20.03 -21.63
C ALA A 49 -21.97 -21.49 -21.16
N GLY A 50 -20.82 -22.13 -20.86
CA GLY A 50 -20.77 -23.45 -20.23
C GLY A 50 -21.08 -23.44 -18.73
N LEU A 51 -21.14 -22.26 -18.09
CA LEU A 51 -21.34 -22.12 -16.64
C LEU A 51 -22.73 -21.62 -16.25
N THR A 52 -23.41 -20.89 -17.12
CA THR A 52 -24.73 -20.30 -16.85
C THR A 52 -25.51 -20.13 -18.16
N ALA A 53 -26.84 -20.16 -18.10
CA ALA A 53 -27.72 -19.85 -19.23
C ALA A 53 -28.05 -18.34 -19.34
N ASP A 54 -27.69 -17.54 -18.33
CA ASP A 54 -27.96 -16.10 -18.27
C ASP A 54 -27.07 -15.33 -19.26
N GLN A 55 -27.68 -14.85 -20.35
CA GLN A 55 -26.97 -14.10 -21.41
C GLN A 55 -26.39 -12.77 -20.94
N ALA A 56 -27.00 -12.11 -19.96
CA ALA A 56 -26.49 -10.86 -19.41
C ALA A 56 -25.21 -11.13 -18.61
N GLN A 57 -25.22 -12.18 -17.78
CA GLN A 57 -24.06 -12.60 -16.99
C GLN A 57 -22.90 -13.07 -17.88
N ILE A 58 -23.17 -13.87 -18.92
CA ILE A 58 -22.16 -14.29 -19.91
C ILE A 58 -21.48 -13.08 -20.55
N THR A 59 -22.29 -12.13 -21.04
CA THR A 59 -21.80 -10.94 -21.73
C THR A 59 -20.97 -10.06 -20.79
N ALA A 60 -21.46 -9.81 -19.57
CA ALA A 60 -20.76 -8.99 -18.58
C ALA A 60 -19.41 -9.60 -18.17
N ASN A 61 -19.37 -10.92 -17.90
CA ASN A 61 -18.15 -11.61 -17.51
C ASN A 61 -17.13 -11.68 -18.66
N SER A 62 -17.58 -11.97 -19.89
CA SER A 62 -16.69 -11.99 -21.06
C SER A 62 -16.10 -10.60 -21.35
N HIS A 63 -16.91 -9.53 -21.28
CA HIS A 63 -16.42 -8.16 -21.43
C HIS A 63 -15.45 -7.74 -20.33
N ARG A 64 -15.70 -8.13 -19.07
CA ARG A 64 -14.76 -7.88 -17.96
C ARG A 64 -13.43 -8.56 -18.25
N MET A 65 -13.45 -9.85 -18.57
CA MET A 65 -12.24 -10.63 -18.83
C MET A 65 -11.46 -10.11 -20.06
N HIS A 66 -12.16 -9.63 -21.09
CA HIS A 66 -11.56 -8.96 -22.24
C HIS A 66 -10.84 -7.66 -21.87
N ARG A 67 -11.45 -6.80 -21.04
CA ARG A 67 -10.80 -5.57 -20.57
C ARG A 67 -9.58 -5.87 -19.69
N GLU A 68 -9.69 -6.84 -18.78
CA GLU A 68 -8.58 -7.28 -17.95
C GLU A 68 -7.41 -7.79 -18.80
N PHE A 69 -7.67 -8.70 -19.76
CA PHE A 69 -6.65 -9.22 -20.66
C PHE A 69 -6.02 -8.12 -21.52
N ALA A 70 -6.82 -7.20 -22.06
CA ALA A 70 -6.30 -6.08 -22.83
C ALA A 70 -5.37 -5.17 -22.00
N GLN A 71 -5.63 -5.06 -20.69
CA GLN A 71 -4.83 -4.25 -19.78
C GLN A 71 -3.53 -4.97 -19.37
N ILE A 72 -3.60 -6.22 -18.92
CA ILE A 72 -2.46 -6.87 -18.21
C ILE A 72 -1.85 -8.04 -18.98
N GLY A 73 -2.45 -8.41 -20.11
CA GLY A 73 -2.01 -9.53 -20.94
C GLY A 73 -2.13 -10.88 -20.22
N PRO A 74 -1.38 -11.90 -20.69
CA PRO A 74 -1.40 -13.23 -20.10
C PRO A 74 -0.80 -13.27 -18.69
N VAL A 75 -1.28 -14.21 -17.90
CA VAL A 75 -0.93 -14.43 -16.49
C VAL A 75 -0.26 -15.79 -16.30
N GLN A 76 0.67 -15.84 -15.35
CA GLN A 76 1.29 -17.07 -14.86
C GLN A 76 0.79 -17.37 -13.46
N LEU A 77 0.26 -18.58 -13.24
CA LEU A 77 -0.03 -19.07 -11.90
C LEU A 77 1.27 -19.24 -11.13
N ARG A 78 1.38 -18.59 -9.98
CA ARG A 78 2.53 -18.68 -9.08
C ARG A 78 2.25 -19.54 -7.87
N GLN A 79 1.08 -19.36 -7.26
CA GLN A 79 0.70 -20.10 -6.06
C GLN A 79 -0.81 -20.16 -5.91
N THR A 80 -1.32 -21.26 -5.35
CA THR A 80 -2.68 -21.28 -4.80
C THR A 80 -2.61 -20.83 -3.35
N VAL A 81 -3.27 -19.71 -3.03
CA VAL A 81 -3.17 -19.07 -1.70
C VAL A 81 -4.33 -19.43 -0.78
N GLY A 82 -5.43 -19.95 -1.31
CA GLY A 82 -6.55 -20.42 -0.50
C GLY A 82 -7.50 -21.33 -1.28
N ILE A 83 -7.98 -22.40 -0.63
CA ILE A 83 -9.00 -23.31 -1.17
C ILE A 83 -10.02 -23.60 -0.07
N SER A 84 -11.30 -23.48 -0.43
CA SER A 84 -12.45 -23.98 0.32
C SER A 84 -13.50 -24.50 -0.67
N PRO A 85 -14.56 -25.20 -0.22
CA PRO A 85 -15.57 -25.75 -1.12
C PRO A 85 -16.24 -24.73 -2.05
N THR A 86 -16.25 -23.44 -1.66
CA THR A 86 -16.93 -22.38 -2.43
C THR A 86 -16.01 -21.25 -2.87
N ARG A 87 -14.70 -21.36 -2.65
CA ARG A 87 -13.74 -20.29 -2.94
C ARG A 87 -12.36 -20.85 -3.25
N THR A 88 -11.78 -20.42 -4.36
CA THR A 88 -10.38 -20.64 -4.70
C THR A 88 -9.70 -19.31 -4.96
N GLU A 89 -8.52 -19.13 -4.37
CA GLU A 89 -7.68 -17.95 -4.56
C GLU A 89 -6.32 -18.33 -5.15
N LEU A 90 -5.96 -17.65 -6.22
CA LEU A 90 -4.68 -17.81 -6.89
C LEU A 90 -3.88 -16.51 -6.82
N LEU A 91 -2.58 -16.64 -6.59
CA LEU A 91 -1.60 -15.61 -6.82
C LEU A 91 -1.02 -15.77 -8.22
N LEU A 92 -1.16 -14.74 -9.03
CA LEU A 92 -0.78 -14.68 -10.43
C LEU A 92 0.31 -13.62 -10.64
N LYS A 93 1.11 -13.79 -11.70
CA LYS A 93 2.10 -12.81 -12.14
C LYS A 93 1.91 -12.49 -13.63
N THR A 94 1.97 -11.21 -13.99
CA THR A 94 1.81 -10.76 -15.37
C THR A 94 3.16 -10.44 -16.02
N ASN A 95 3.30 -10.73 -17.31
CA ASN A 95 4.52 -10.35 -18.06
C ASN A 95 4.47 -8.91 -18.57
N ALA A 96 3.27 -8.34 -18.74
CA ALA A 96 3.07 -6.99 -19.27
C ALA A 96 3.82 -5.97 -18.41
N TYR A 97 3.63 -6.08 -17.08
CA TYR A 97 4.17 -5.18 -16.08
C TYR A 97 5.01 -5.86 -15.00
N ASP A 98 5.25 -7.18 -15.03
CA ASP A 98 5.98 -7.88 -13.96
C ASP A 98 5.35 -7.66 -12.57
N SER A 99 4.00 -7.64 -12.54
CA SER A 99 3.21 -7.30 -11.35
C SER A 99 2.40 -8.50 -10.82
N TRP A 100 2.09 -8.44 -9.53
CA TRP A 100 1.36 -9.46 -8.79
C TRP A 100 -0.14 -9.19 -8.77
N TRP A 101 -0.92 -10.24 -8.97
CA TRP A 101 -2.38 -10.18 -9.05
C TRP A 101 -2.99 -11.31 -8.23
N LYS A 102 -4.12 -11.02 -7.58
CA LYS A 102 -4.93 -12.05 -6.95
C LYS A 102 -6.14 -12.32 -7.82
N LEU A 103 -6.38 -13.58 -8.14
CA LEU A 103 -7.61 -14.07 -8.76
C LEU A 103 -8.41 -14.85 -7.70
N VAL A 104 -9.67 -14.48 -7.51
CA VAL A 104 -10.60 -15.20 -6.66
C VAL A 104 -11.78 -15.66 -7.49
N VAL A 105 -12.13 -16.94 -7.37
CA VAL A 105 -13.32 -17.54 -7.99
C VAL A 105 -14.22 -18.07 -6.88
N LEU A 106 -15.51 -17.77 -7.00
CA LEU A 106 -16.53 -18.14 -6.03
C LEU A 106 -17.59 -19.03 -6.68
N THR A 107 -18.04 -20.03 -5.93
CA THR A 107 -19.23 -20.83 -6.26
C THR A 107 -20.28 -20.73 -5.17
N ASP A 108 -21.51 -21.11 -5.47
CA ASP A 108 -22.53 -21.35 -4.45
C ASP A 108 -22.31 -22.68 -3.71
N SER A 109 -23.15 -22.94 -2.69
CA SER A 109 -23.11 -24.19 -1.91
C SER A 109 -23.51 -25.44 -2.71
N THR A 110 -24.02 -25.26 -3.93
CA THR A 110 -24.39 -26.32 -4.88
C THR A 110 -23.37 -26.47 -6.01
N ASN A 111 -22.19 -25.87 -5.87
CA ASN A 111 -21.08 -25.92 -6.83
C ASN A 111 -21.31 -25.21 -8.17
N HIS A 112 -22.24 -24.25 -8.25
CA HIS A 112 -22.39 -23.41 -9.46
C HIS A 112 -21.49 -22.18 -9.39
N PHE A 113 -20.90 -21.80 -10.53
CA PHE A 113 -20.12 -20.57 -10.65
C PHE A 113 -20.96 -19.34 -10.31
N LYS A 114 -20.44 -18.47 -9.42
CA LYS A 114 -21.07 -17.18 -9.11
C LYS A 114 -20.35 -16.04 -9.81
N GLU A 115 -19.07 -15.86 -9.49
CA GLU A 115 -18.28 -14.74 -9.97
C GLU A 115 -16.78 -15.02 -9.87
N HIS A 116 -16.02 -14.19 -10.57
CA HIS A 116 -14.58 -14.09 -10.42
C HIS A 116 -14.18 -12.62 -10.26
N HIS A 117 -13.10 -12.41 -9.53
CA HIS A 117 -12.52 -11.09 -9.28
C HIS A 117 -11.01 -11.18 -9.44
N MET A 118 -10.42 -10.23 -10.15
CA MET A 118 -8.98 -10.15 -10.30
C MET A 118 -8.50 -8.71 -10.08
N TRP A 119 -7.52 -8.52 -9.20
CA TRP A 119 -7.00 -7.19 -8.85
C TRP A 119 -5.50 -7.23 -8.54
N PRO A 120 -4.78 -6.12 -8.73
CA PRO A 120 -3.37 -6.05 -8.38
C PRO A 120 -3.21 -6.18 -6.87
N VAL A 121 -2.18 -6.90 -6.44
CA VAL A 121 -1.81 -7.02 -5.03
C VAL A 121 -0.37 -6.58 -4.83
N ARG A 122 -0.09 -6.08 -3.63
CA ARG A 122 1.28 -5.74 -3.21
C ARG A 122 2.11 -7.01 -3.09
N LEU A 123 3.44 -6.87 -3.18
CA LEU A 123 4.35 -7.98 -2.93
C LEU A 123 4.15 -8.54 -1.51
N SER A 124 3.97 -9.86 -1.41
CA SER A 124 3.92 -10.62 -0.16
C SER A 124 5.02 -11.67 -0.10
N SER A 125 5.16 -12.36 1.04
CA SER A 125 6.18 -13.41 1.23
C SER A 125 6.10 -14.53 0.18
N GLU A 126 4.89 -14.87 -0.27
CA GLU A 126 4.61 -15.82 -1.36
C GLU A 126 5.20 -15.40 -2.70
N GLY A 127 5.37 -14.10 -2.91
CA GLY A 127 5.92 -13.52 -4.13
C GLY A 127 7.44 -13.41 -4.14
N LEU A 128 8.14 -13.74 -3.06
CA LEU A 128 9.58 -13.59 -2.97
C LEU A 128 10.33 -14.63 -3.82
N SER A 129 11.35 -14.16 -4.51
CA SER A 129 12.27 -15.01 -5.26
C SER A 129 13.32 -15.62 -4.34
N SER A 130 13.70 -16.87 -4.62
CA SER A 130 14.83 -17.54 -3.94
C SER A 130 16.19 -17.21 -4.56
N ALA A 131 16.21 -16.42 -5.64
CA ALA A 131 17.45 -16.00 -6.27
C ALA A 131 18.27 -15.13 -5.31
N LYS A 132 19.59 -15.23 -5.39
CA LYS A 132 20.53 -14.34 -4.69
C LYS A 132 21.20 -13.42 -5.70
N LEU A 133 21.00 -12.12 -5.55
CA LEU A 133 21.43 -11.08 -6.47
C LEU A 133 22.46 -10.18 -5.80
N THR A 134 23.55 -9.92 -6.51
CA THR A 134 24.49 -8.87 -6.12
C THR A 134 23.85 -7.48 -6.24
N GLU A 135 24.40 -6.47 -5.56
CA GLU A 135 23.90 -5.09 -5.66
C GLU A 135 23.92 -4.56 -7.10
N THR A 136 24.96 -4.90 -7.87
CA THR A 136 25.04 -4.56 -9.30
C THR A 136 23.90 -5.21 -10.09
N GLN A 137 23.62 -6.50 -9.89
CA GLN A 137 22.51 -7.18 -10.57
C GLN A 137 21.15 -6.59 -10.20
N ILE A 138 20.96 -6.21 -8.93
CA ILE A 138 19.75 -5.52 -8.46
C ILE A 138 19.59 -4.19 -9.21
N LEU A 139 20.60 -3.34 -9.20
CA LEU A 139 20.51 -2.01 -9.84
C LEU A 139 20.34 -2.10 -11.36
N THR A 140 21.03 -3.02 -12.03
CA THR A 140 20.86 -3.25 -13.47
C THR A 140 19.46 -3.80 -13.80
N GLY A 141 18.94 -4.71 -12.97
CA GLY A 141 17.58 -5.24 -13.12
C GLY A 141 16.52 -4.15 -12.94
N ILE A 142 16.68 -3.30 -11.93
CA ILE A 142 15.80 -2.15 -11.69
C ILE A 142 15.83 -1.19 -12.87
N ASP A 143 17.02 -0.85 -13.39
CA ASP A 143 17.14 0.07 -14.51
C ASP A 143 16.48 -0.46 -15.78
N THR A 144 16.70 -1.74 -16.08
CA THR A 144 16.09 -2.45 -17.20
C THR A 144 14.57 -2.42 -17.10
N TYR A 145 14.05 -2.69 -15.90
CA TYR A 145 12.61 -2.71 -15.65
C TYR A 145 11.97 -1.33 -15.77
N ILE A 146 12.56 -0.29 -15.18
CA ILE A 146 12.06 1.09 -15.32
C ILE A 146 12.09 1.53 -16.78
N THR A 147 13.16 1.20 -17.52
CA THR A 147 13.26 1.50 -18.97
C THR A 147 12.14 0.82 -19.77
N LYS A 148 11.83 -0.45 -19.46
CA LYS A 148 10.72 -1.20 -20.07
C LYS A 148 9.36 -0.54 -19.80
N LEU A 149 9.11 -0.08 -18.58
CA LEU A 149 7.83 0.59 -18.26
C LEU A 149 7.74 1.99 -18.88
N GLN A 150 8.85 2.73 -18.93
CA GLN A 150 8.92 4.01 -19.62
C GLN A 150 8.62 3.87 -21.11
N SER A 151 9.21 2.89 -21.82
CA SER A 151 9.00 2.71 -23.26
C SER A 151 7.58 2.31 -23.62
N LYS A 152 6.82 1.78 -22.66
CA LYS A 152 5.39 1.48 -22.78
C LYS A 152 4.48 2.62 -22.32
N HIS A 153 5.04 3.77 -21.93
CA HIS A 153 4.31 4.89 -21.33
C HIS A 153 3.54 4.53 -20.03
N VAL A 154 3.99 3.50 -19.32
CA VAL A 154 3.37 2.99 -18.08
C VAL A 154 3.89 3.73 -16.85
N PHE A 155 5.15 4.19 -16.91
CA PHE A 155 5.80 4.88 -15.79
C PHE A 155 6.50 6.16 -16.27
N ALA A 156 6.20 7.26 -15.59
CA ALA A 156 6.87 8.54 -15.71
C ALA A 156 7.07 9.13 -14.31
N GLY A 157 8.31 9.47 -13.96
CA GLY A 157 8.62 9.94 -12.62
C GLY A 157 10.10 9.85 -12.27
N ASN A 158 10.35 9.97 -10.97
CA ASN A 158 11.66 9.88 -10.35
C ASN A 158 11.74 8.64 -9.46
N VAL A 159 12.81 7.86 -9.62
CA VAL A 159 13.19 6.76 -8.71
C VAL A 159 14.55 7.08 -8.11
N LEU A 160 14.65 7.04 -6.79
CA LEU A 160 15.91 7.20 -6.05
C LEU A 160 16.08 6.00 -5.11
N ILE A 161 17.26 5.39 -5.14
CA ILE A 161 17.64 4.32 -4.22
C ILE A 161 18.93 4.74 -3.54
N ALA A 162 18.89 4.74 -2.22
CA ALA A 162 20.06 4.92 -1.37
C ALA A 162 20.28 3.67 -0.54
N ARG A 163 21.53 3.46 -0.13
CA ARG A 163 21.88 2.48 0.90
C ARG A 163 22.70 3.20 1.96
N ASN A 164 22.24 3.09 3.20
CA ASN A 164 22.76 3.85 4.34
C ASN A 164 22.70 5.37 4.08
N ASN A 165 23.83 5.99 3.76
CA ASN A 165 23.96 7.43 3.56
C ASN A 165 24.34 7.83 2.13
N GLN A 166 24.33 6.89 1.19
CA GLN A 166 24.77 7.10 -0.17
C GLN A 166 23.66 6.77 -1.16
N VAL A 167 23.36 7.72 -2.05
CA VAL A 167 22.52 7.46 -3.23
C VAL A 167 23.33 6.58 -4.19
N ILE A 168 22.79 5.41 -4.53
CA ILE A 168 23.43 4.41 -5.39
C ILE A 168 22.71 4.27 -6.73
N TYR A 169 21.49 4.81 -6.84
CA TYR A 169 20.72 4.86 -8.07
C TYR A 169 19.79 6.06 -8.07
N ALA A 170 19.69 6.76 -9.19
CA ALA A 170 18.73 7.82 -9.41
C ALA A 170 18.36 7.86 -10.90
N LYS A 171 17.06 7.88 -11.20
CA LYS A 171 16.55 7.98 -12.57
C LYS A 171 15.33 8.88 -12.63
N SER A 172 15.31 9.75 -13.64
CA SER A 172 14.14 10.53 -14.05
C SER A 172 13.71 10.06 -15.43
N CYS A 173 12.43 9.77 -15.62
CA CYS A 173 11.93 9.25 -16.88
C CYS A 173 10.52 9.75 -17.22
N GLY A 174 10.20 9.70 -18.52
CA GLY A 174 8.94 10.20 -19.04
C GLY A 174 8.79 11.73 -18.95
N ASN A 175 7.60 12.20 -19.26
CA ASN A 175 7.26 13.63 -19.21
C ASN A 175 6.35 13.91 -18.02
N ASN A 176 6.46 15.11 -17.46
CA ASN A 176 5.54 15.67 -16.47
C ASN A 176 4.17 15.99 -17.10
N PRO A 177 3.14 16.36 -16.31
CA PRO A 177 1.80 16.67 -16.84
C PRO A 177 1.76 17.82 -17.86
N GLN A 178 2.78 18.68 -17.91
CA GLN A 178 2.92 19.75 -18.90
C GLN A 178 3.65 19.32 -20.18
N GLY A 179 3.93 18.02 -20.33
CA GLY A 179 4.60 17.46 -21.51
C GLY A 179 6.13 17.69 -21.55
N ARG A 180 6.73 18.21 -20.48
CA ARG A 180 8.19 18.42 -20.39
C ARG A 180 8.87 17.19 -19.79
N PRO A 181 10.10 16.83 -20.20
CA PRO A 181 10.82 15.73 -19.56
C PRO A 181 10.94 15.91 -18.04
N ASN A 182 10.69 14.84 -17.29
CA ASN A 182 10.94 14.83 -15.85
C ASN A 182 12.43 15.04 -15.56
N SER A 183 12.74 15.74 -14.48
CA SER A 183 14.11 15.97 -14.00
C SER A 183 14.26 15.58 -12.54
N LYS A 184 15.49 15.44 -12.05
CA LYS A 184 15.78 15.10 -10.65
C LYS A 184 15.21 16.11 -9.65
N ASP A 185 15.01 17.36 -10.07
CA ASP A 185 14.52 18.46 -9.24
C ASP A 185 13.01 18.73 -9.47
N GLN A 186 12.34 17.92 -10.31
CA GLN A 186 10.90 18.03 -10.54
C GLN A 186 10.15 17.77 -9.22
N PRO A 187 9.29 18.70 -8.77
CA PRO A 187 8.39 18.45 -7.67
C PRO A 187 7.22 17.57 -8.12
N PHE A 188 6.82 16.64 -7.26
CA PHE A 188 5.67 15.75 -7.43
C PHE A 188 4.71 15.93 -6.27
N ASN A 189 3.41 15.82 -6.54
CA ASN A 189 2.41 15.78 -5.49
C ASN A 189 2.66 14.53 -4.62
N LEU A 190 2.57 14.67 -3.30
CA LEU A 190 2.87 13.57 -2.39
C LEU A 190 1.68 12.64 -2.14
N ALA A 191 0.46 13.09 -2.37
CA ALA A 191 -0.76 12.41 -1.95
C ALA A 191 -0.63 11.93 -0.48
N SER A 192 -1.04 10.70 -0.18
CA SER A 192 -0.99 10.15 1.17
C SER A 192 0.42 9.97 1.77
N LEU A 193 1.50 10.03 0.99
CA LEU A 193 2.86 10.05 1.55
C LEU A 193 3.06 11.22 2.52
N GLY A 194 2.32 12.32 2.32
CA GLY A 194 2.31 13.48 3.21
C GLY A 194 1.89 13.16 4.66
N LYS A 195 1.17 12.06 4.91
CA LYS A 195 0.76 11.63 6.26
C LYS A 195 1.94 11.31 7.19
N LEU A 196 3.10 10.96 6.63
CA LEU A 196 4.32 10.77 7.42
C LEU A 196 4.73 12.07 8.13
N PHE A 197 4.54 13.23 7.50
CA PHE A 197 4.86 14.54 8.09
C PHE A 197 3.91 14.90 9.24
N THR A 198 2.62 14.58 9.08
CA THR A 198 1.62 14.70 10.16
C THR A 198 2.00 13.80 11.34
N SER A 199 2.40 12.56 11.07
CA SER A 199 2.78 11.59 12.10
C SER A 199 4.02 12.03 12.88
N ILE A 200 5.08 12.49 12.18
CA ILE A 200 6.26 13.08 12.81
C ILE A 200 5.87 14.30 13.65
N SER A 201 5.01 15.18 13.15
CA SER A 201 4.58 16.39 13.88
C SER A 201 3.84 16.04 15.18
N ILE A 202 2.94 15.04 15.16
CA ILE A 202 2.27 14.55 16.37
C ILE A 202 3.29 13.97 17.36
N LEU A 203 4.26 13.19 16.89
CA LEU A 203 5.28 12.61 17.74
C LEU A 203 6.27 13.65 18.30
N GLN A 204 6.52 14.75 17.59
CA GLN A 204 7.26 15.90 18.13
C GLN A 204 6.48 16.60 19.26
N LEU A 205 5.14 16.65 19.16
CA LEU A 205 4.29 17.15 20.24
C LEU A 205 4.26 16.18 21.43
N VAL A 206 4.34 14.86 21.21
CA VAL A 206 4.57 13.86 22.27
C VAL A 206 5.91 14.09 22.94
N ASP A 207 6.98 14.27 22.16
CA ASP A 207 8.33 14.50 22.69
C ASP A 207 8.45 15.75 23.54
N SER A 208 7.72 16.80 23.18
CA SER A 208 7.67 18.05 23.94
C SER A 208 6.69 18.03 25.12
N GLY A 209 5.99 16.90 25.35
CA GLY A 209 5.04 16.73 26.45
C GLY A 209 3.74 17.52 26.27
N LYS A 210 3.48 18.05 25.06
CA LYS A 210 2.27 18.84 24.77
C LYS A 210 1.02 17.98 24.60
N LEU A 211 1.19 16.72 24.23
CA LEU A 211 0.11 15.73 24.14
C LEU A 211 0.65 14.32 24.42
N SER A 212 -0.27 13.37 24.65
CA SER A 212 0.00 11.95 24.72
C SER A 212 -0.74 11.20 23.62
N LEU A 213 -0.17 10.10 23.11
CA LEU A 213 -0.85 9.22 22.15
C LEU A 213 -2.18 8.65 22.69
N ASN A 214 -2.33 8.58 24.03
CA ASN A 214 -3.55 8.10 24.67
C ASN A 214 -4.56 9.21 25.00
N ASP A 215 -4.19 10.48 24.77
CA ASP A 215 -5.16 11.56 24.89
C ASP A 215 -6.25 11.42 23.84
N SER A 216 -7.47 11.81 24.23
CA SER A 216 -8.61 11.82 23.32
C SER A 216 -8.72 13.13 22.56
N VAL A 217 -9.38 13.10 21.40
CA VAL A 217 -9.69 14.31 20.62
C VAL A 217 -10.49 15.32 21.45
N GLY A 218 -11.46 14.85 22.25
CA GLY A 218 -12.32 15.70 23.08
C GLY A 218 -11.56 16.49 24.15
N LYS A 219 -10.39 16.01 24.60
CA LYS A 219 -9.50 16.74 25.52
C LYS A 219 -9.02 18.06 24.91
N PHE A 220 -8.70 18.07 23.62
CA PHE A 220 -8.14 19.23 22.93
C PHE A 220 -9.18 20.03 22.17
N MET A 221 -10.24 19.39 21.69
CA MET A 221 -11.27 20.01 20.86
C MET A 221 -12.68 19.76 21.42
N PRO A 222 -12.98 20.18 22.67
CA PRO A 222 -14.30 19.99 23.29
C PRO A 222 -15.43 20.73 22.54
N GLU A 223 -15.08 21.75 21.74
CA GLU A 223 -16.00 22.51 20.91
C GLU A 223 -16.56 21.72 19.71
N ILE A 224 -15.93 20.60 19.33
CA ILE A 224 -16.44 19.76 18.25
C ILE A 224 -17.81 19.23 18.66
N LYS A 225 -18.81 19.51 17.81
CA LYS A 225 -20.20 19.13 18.05
C LYS A 225 -20.40 17.62 17.96
N ASN A 226 -19.70 16.95 17.03
CA ASN A 226 -19.73 15.51 16.91
C ASN A 226 -19.09 14.84 18.14
N LYS A 227 -19.91 14.44 19.10
CA LYS A 227 -19.47 13.81 20.35
C LYS A 227 -18.88 12.41 20.16
N ALA A 228 -19.15 11.74 19.04
CA ALA A 228 -18.54 10.45 18.74
C ALA A 228 -17.01 10.55 18.57
N LEU A 229 -16.51 11.74 18.21
CA LEU A 229 -15.07 11.99 18.07
C LEU A 229 -14.36 12.11 19.42
N HIS A 230 -15.08 12.51 20.47
CA HIS A 230 -14.48 12.95 21.74
C HIS A 230 -13.69 11.86 22.45
N SER A 231 -14.10 10.59 22.30
CA SER A 231 -13.43 9.43 22.90
C SER A 231 -12.33 8.83 22.03
N ILE A 232 -12.20 9.22 20.77
CA ILE A 232 -11.18 8.70 19.86
C ILE A 232 -9.82 9.20 20.32
N THR A 233 -8.84 8.30 20.46
CA THR A 233 -7.48 8.67 20.88
C THR A 233 -6.60 9.08 19.70
N ILE A 234 -5.57 9.88 19.97
CA ILE A 234 -4.57 10.27 18.97
C ILE A 234 -3.90 9.03 18.35
N ARG A 235 -3.62 7.99 19.16
CA ARG A 235 -3.13 6.70 18.66
C ARG A 235 -4.08 6.10 17.64
N GLN A 236 -5.38 6.03 17.94
CA GLN A 236 -6.38 5.44 17.04
C GLN A 236 -6.49 6.19 15.70
N LEU A 237 -6.24 7.50 15.68
CA LEU A 237 -6.16 8.26 14.44
C LEU A 237 -4.93 7.86 13.62
N LEU A 238 -3.75 7.80 14.24
CA LEU A 238 -2.49 7.42 13.57
C LEU A 238 -2.49 5.97 13.07
N THR A 239 -3.13 5.06 13.79
CA THR A 239 -3.19 3.63 13.46
C THR A 239 -4.39 3.25 12.58
N HIS A 240 -5.17 4.23 12.10
CA HIS A 240 -6.40 3.98 11.34
C HIS A 240 -7.38 3.03 12.06
N THR A 241 -7.46 3.10 13.38
CA THR A 241 -8.43 2.34 14.18
C THR A 241 -9.50 3.23 14.79
N SER A 242 -9.70 4.43 14.25
CA SER A 242 -10.70 5.39 14.74
C SER A 242 -12.12 5.09 14.25
N GLY A 243 -12.24 4.42 13.09
CA GLY A 243 -13.51 4.20 12.40
C GLY A 243 -13.99 5.39 11.56
N MET A 244 -13.17 6.44 11.39
CA MET A 244 -13.61 7.75 10.86
C MET A 244 -13.83 7.87 9.35
N GLY A 245 -13.84 6.76 8.60
CA GLY A 245 -14.13 6.77 7.16
C GLY A 245 -13.24 7.70 6.33
N ASP A 246 -13.61 7.92 5.08
CA ASP A 246 -12.87 8.76 4.15
C ASP A 246 -13.59 10.09 3.88
N PHE A 247 -12.93 11.21 4.21
CA PHE A 247 -13.43 12.56 3.98
C PHE A 247 -13.64 12.83 2.49
N PHE A 248 -12.78 12.29 1.62
CA PHE A 248 -12.83 12.55 0.18
C PHE A 248 -14.00 11.81 -0.51
N GLU A 249 -14.62 10.87 0.19
CA GLU A 249 -15.84 10.17 -0.26
C GLU A 249 -17.12 10.75 0.36
N ASN A 250 -17.00 11.77 1.24
CA ASN A 250 -18.14 12.37 1.91
C ASN A 250 -18.99 13.17 0.91
N PRO A 251 -20.29 12.87 0.71
CA PRO A 251 -21.13 13.59 -0.23
C PRO A 251 -21.32 15.09 0.07
N ALA A 252 -21.08 15.51 1.31
CA ALA A 252 -21.11 16.92 1.71
C ALA A 252 -19.83 17.67 1.29
N TYR A 253 -18.76 16.96 0.94
CA TYR A 253 -17.53 17.53 0.43
C TYR A 253 -17.54 17.55 -1.10
N GLN A 254 -17.38 18.74 -1.67
CA GLN A 254 -17.22 18.90 -3.12
C GLN A 254 -15.72 19.10 -3.41
N PRO A 255 -15.03 18.11 -3.98
CA PRO A 255 -13.60 18.24 -4.27
C PRO A 255 -13.37 19.27 -5.36
N GLU A 256 -12.40 20.15 -5.12
CA GLU A 256 -11.93 21.13 -6.09
C GLU A 256 -10.41 21.00 -6.24
N ALA A 257 -9.94 20.85 -7.48
CA ALA A 257 -8.53 20.61 -7.76
C ALA A 257 -7.66 21.79 -7.28
N GLY A 258 -6.69 21.50 -6.42
CA GLY A 258 -5.76 22.51 -5.89
C GLY A 258 -6.30 23.36 -4.74
N LYS A 259 -7.53 23.10 -4.27
CA LYS A 259 -8.09 23.79 -3.09
C LYS A 259 -7.55 23.18 -1.80
N VAL A 260 -7.07 24.04 -0.90
CA VAL A 260 -6.68 23.64 0.47
C VAL A 260 -7.94 23.41 1.30
N ILE A 261 -8.03 22.26 1.96
CA ILE A 261 -9.13 21.95 2.88
C ILE A 261 -8.98 22.81 4.13
N THR A 262 -9.95 23.71 4.36
CA THR A 262 -9.95 24.55 5.57
C THR A 262 -10.71 23.92 6.72
N ARG A 263 -10.49 24.42 7.94
CA ARG A 263 -11.25 24.01 9.13
C ARG A 263 -12.75 24.26 8.95
N GLU A 264 -13.10 25.36 8.30
CA GLU A 264 -14.46 25.83 8.05
C GLU A 264 -15.21 24.90 7.08
N GLU A 265 -14.49 24.22 6.18
CA GLU A 265 -15.07 23.21 5.28
C GLU A 265 -15.09 21.82 5.92
N PHE A 266 -14.01 21.46 6.61
CA PHE A 266 -13.84 20.12 7.16
C PHE A 266 -14.79 19.82 8.32
N LEU A 267 -14.87 20.70 9.32
CA LEU A 267 -15.62 20.39 10.55
C LEU A 267 -17.14 20.23 10.32
N PRO A 268 -17.81 21.08 9.52
CA PRO A 268 -19.23 20.90 9.23
C PRO A 268 -19.52 19.60 8.46
N ALA A 269 -18.65 19.21 7.53
CA ALA A 269 -18.81 18.00 6.73
C ALA A 269 -18.80 16.71 7.57
N ILE A 270 -18.07 16.71 8.70
CA ILE A 270 -17.97 15.54 9.60
C ILE A 270 -18.87 15.65 10.84
N GLU A 271 -19.74 16.67 10.93
CA GLU A 271 -20.55 16.96 12.12
C GLU A 271 -21.49 15.79 12.48
N ASN A 272 -21.97 15.06 11.46
CA ASN A 272 -22.90 13.95 11.60
C ASN A 272 -22.28 12.57 11.36
N ASP A 273 -20.98 12.52 11.06
CA ASP A 273 -20.30 11.25 10.80
C ASP A 273 -20.29 10.37 12.03
N LYS A 274 -20.50 9.06 11.83
CA LYS A 274 -20.41 8.07 12.89
C LYS A 274 -19.24 7.13 12.58
N PRO A 275 -18.46 6.72 13.59
CA PRO A 275 -17.47 5.68 13.38
C PRO A 275 -18.10 4.43 12.74
N GLN A 276 -17.53 3.95 11.65
CA GLN A 276 -17.99 2.75 10.92
C GLN A 276 -17.90 1.48 11.79
N PHE A 277 -17.04 1.52 12.81
CA PHE A 277 -16.88 0.50 13.83
C PHE A 277 -16.46 1.16 15.14
N ARG A 278 -16.57 0.43 16.26
CA ARG A 278 -16.14 0.91 17.58
C ARG A 278 -14.65 1.30 17.53
N PRO A 279 -14.24 2.51 17.97
CA PRO A 279 -12.83 2.89 17.99
C PRO A 279 -11.95 1.85 18.69
N GLY A 280 -10.86 1.47 18.02
CA GLY A 280 -9.92 0.42 18.44
C GLY A 280 -10.34 -1.01 18.10
N ALA A 281 -11.52 -1.24 17.51
CA ALA A 281 -11.99 -2.60 17.23
C ALA A 281 -11.48 -3.20 15.91
N ALA A 282 -11.17 -2.35 14.92
CA ALA A 282 -10.72 -2.78 13.61
C ALA A 282 -9.80 -1.73 12.97
N PHE A 283 -9.10 -2.12 11.91
CA PHE A 283 -8.41 -1.22 11.01
C PHE A 283 -9.37 -0.73 9.91
N GLY A 284 -9.34 0.57 9.63
CA GLY A 284 -10.08 1.21 8.54
C GLY A 284 -9.38 2.51 8.17
N TYR A 285 -8.73 2.52 7.00
CA TYR A 285 -8.01 3.68 6.49
C TYR A 285 -8.91 4.91 6.50
N SER A 286 -8.39 6.04 6.99
CA SER A 286 -9.20 7.23 7.22
C SER A 286 -8.42 8.51 6.98
N ASN A 287 -8.77 9.20 5.89
CA ASN A 287 -8.31 10.56 5.64
C ASN A 287 -8.92 11.54 6.64
N THR A 288 -10.17 11.33 7.06
CA THR A 288 -10.83 12.12 8.11
C THR A 288 -10.01 12.10 9.40
N GLY A 289 -9.51 10.94 9.80
CA GLY A 289 -8.68 10.80 10.99
C GLY A 289 -7.38 11.61 10.92
N PHE A 290 -6.74 11.66 9.75
CA PHE A 290 -5.51 12.44 9.55
C PHE A 290 -5.75 13.93 9.39
N LEU A 291 -6.87 14.35 8.81
CA LEU A 291 -7.29 15.76 8.80
C LEU A 291 -7.55 16.26 10.23
N LEU A 292 -8.16 15.43 11.09
CA LEU A 292 -8.31 15.72 12.52
C LEU A 292 -6.96 15.85 13.23
N LEU A 293 -5.94 15.04 12.90
CA LEU A 293 -4.58 15.20 13.44
C LEU A 293 -3.96 16.54 13.00
N GLY A 294 -4.19 16.97 11.76
CA GLY A 294 -3.79 18.29 11.27
C GLY A 294 -4.37 19.42 12.12
N LEU A 295 -5.70 19.41 12.32
CA LEU A 295 -6.37 20.40 13.19
C LEU A 295 -5.91 20.34 14.64
N LEU A 296 -5.57 19.15 15.15
CA LEU A 296 -5.06 18.99 16.50
C LEU A 296 -3.66 19.59 16.66
N ILE A 297 -2.80 19.49 15.65
CA ILE A 297 -1.51 20.20 15.61
C ILE A 297 -1.74 21.71 15.71
N GLU A 298 -2.66 22.27 14.92
CA GLU A 298 -2.97 23.70 14.97
C GLU A 298 -3.51 24.11 16.34
N LYS A 299 -4.45 23.34 16.89
CA LYS A 299 -5.05 23.61 18.19
C LYS A 299 -4.03 23.61 19.33
N VAL A 300 -3.10 22.65 19.33
CA VAL A 300 -2.09 22.48 20.39
C VAL A 300 -0.96 23.52 20.26
N THR A 301 -0.69 24.01 19.06
CA THR A 301 0.48 24.85 18.78
C THR A 301 0.16 26.32 18.56
N GLY A 302 -1.07 26.64 18.16
CA GLY A 302 -1.48 27.97 17.70
C GLY A 302 -0.88 28.39 16.35
N SER A 303 -0.16 27.49 15.66
CA SER A 303 0.41 27.72 14.32
C SER A 303 -0.44 27.03 13.26
N SER A 304 -0.40 27.48 12.01
CA SER A 304 -0.97 26.70 10.90
C SER A 304 -0.25 25.35 10.78
N PHE A 305 -0.93 24.34 10.24
CA PHE A 305 -0.33 23.03 10.00
C PHE A 305 0.93 23.14 9.14
N ALA A 306 0.85 23.87 8.03
CA ALA A 306 1.97 24.05 7.09
C ALA A 306 3.17 24.74 7.76
N ASP A 307 2.94 25.79 8.56
CA ASP A 307 4.02 26.49 9.27
C ASP A 307 4.70 25.61 10.31
N PHE A 308 3.91 24.84 11.06
CA PHE A 308 4.45 23.92 12.05
C PHE A 308 5.31 22.83 11.38
N VAL A 309 4.82 22.20 10.32
CA VAL A 309 5.57 21.19 9.56
C VAL A 309 6.84 21.78 8.97
N ASN A 310 6.75 22.96 8.35
CA ASN A 310 7.90 23.64 7.76
C ASN A 310 8.99 23.92 8.80
N LYS A 311 8.62 24.55 9.92
CA LYS A 311 9.56 24.96 10.98
C LYS A 311 10.18 23.77 11.71
N ASN A 312 9.40 22.74 12.03
CA ASN A 312 9.84 21.66 12.93
C ASN A 312 10.28 20.39 12.19
N THR A 313 9.91 20.23 10.92
CA THR A 313 10.26 19.04 10.14
C THR A 313 11.06 19.38 8.88
N LEU A 314 10.55 20.22 7.98
CA LEU A 314 11.18 20.46 6.68
C LEU A 314 12.53 21.18 6.80
N LEU A 315 12.56 22.34 7.47
CA LEU A 315 13.79 23.11 7.67
C LEU A 315 14.85 22.32 8.46
N PRO A 316 14.53 21.64 9.59
CA PRO A 316 15.49 20.78 10.26
C PRO A 316 15.96 19.61 9.40
N ALA A 317 15.13 19.01 8.56
CA ALA A 317 15.56 17.98 7.62
C ALA A 317 16.37 18.52 6.43
N GLY A 318 16.37 19.84 6.18
CA GLY A 318 17.02 20.47 5.03
C GLY A 318 16.21 20.34 3.73
N MET A 319 14.89 20.22 3.86
CA MET A 319 13.95 20.09 2.76
C MET A 319 13.47 21.48 2.34
N HIS A 320 14.02 22.01 1.26
CA HIS A 320 13.77 23.39 0.80
C HIS A 320 12.85 23.47 -0.42
N GLN A 321 12.52 22.33 -1.01
CA GLN A 321 11.65 22.18 -2.18
C GLN A 321 10.45 21.31 -1.82
N THR A 322 9.95 21.48 -0.59
CA THR A 322 8.84 20.71 -0.05
C THR A 322 7.79 21.63 0.57
N SER A 323 6.53 21.36 0.31
CA SER A 323 5.37 21.96 0.96
C SER A 323 4.32 20.90 1.24
N LEU A 324 3.48 21.12 2.25
CA LEU A 324 2.39 20.21 2.62
C LEU A 324 1.05 20.97 2.60
N ASP A 325 0.00 20.33 2.10
CA ASP A 325 -1.33 20.94 1.96
C ASP A 325 -2.18 20.73 3.23
N SER A 326 -2.23 19.50 3.75
CA SER A 326 -3.13 19.15 4.87
C SER A 326 -2.62 17.98 5.71
N GLY A 327 -3.31 17.72 6.84
CA GLY A 327 -3.02 16.59 7.72
C GLY A 327 -3.13 15.22 7.04
N ALA A 328 -3.99 15.06 6.02
CA ALA A 328 -4.14 13.82 5.25
C ALA A 328 -3.11 13.68 4.10
N GLY A 329 -2.19 14.62 3.97
CA GLY A 329 -1.16 14.63 2.93
C GLY A 329 -1.45 15.67 1.85
N GLY A 330 -1.08 15.35 0.61
CA GLY A 330 -0.93 16.33 -0.46
C GLY A 330 0.40 17.08 -0.33
N GLY A 331 0.47 18.25 -0.96
CA GLY A 331 1.69 19.04 -1.07
C GLY A 331 2.64 18.48 -2.13
N PHE A 332 3.80 19.12 -2.28
CA PHE A 332 4.77 18.79 -3.31
C PHE A 332 6.15 18.58 -2.70
N SER A 333 6.93 17.65 -3.26
CA SER A 333 8.33 17.44 -2.88
C SER A 333 9.15 16.91 -4.04
N THR A 334 10.47 16.96 -3.90
CA THR A 334 11.43 16.26 -4.76
C THR A 334 11.91 14.95 -4.12
N SER A 335 12.46 14.05 -4.92
CA SER A 335 13.06 12.79 -4.44
C SER A 335 14.25 13.04 -3.51
N SER A 336 15.02 14.10 -3.78
CA SER A 336 16.13 14.56 -2.92
C SER A 336 15.65 14.99 -1.54
N ASP A 337 14.56 15.74 -1.44
CA ASP A 337 14.03 16.18 -0.15
C ASP A 337 13.40 15.02 0.63
N ILE A 338 12.66 14.12 -0.02
CA ILE A 338 12.17 12.90 0.65
C ILE A 338 13.33 12.02 1.14
N TYR A 339 14.45 11.98 0.41
CA TYR A 339 15.66 11.32 0.89
C TYR A 339 16.20 11.97 2.16
N LYS A 340 16.30 13.31 2.20
CA LYS A 340 16.73 14.02 3.42
C LYS A 340 15.79 13.77 4.59
N PHE A 341 14.47 13.71 4.36
CA PHE A 341 13.47 13.34 5.37
C PHE A 341 13.75 11.95 5.96
N ALA A 342 13.91 10.94 5.11
CA ALA A 342 14.22 9.57 5.54
C ALA A 342 15.52 9.51 6.36
N GLN A 343 16.54 10.27 5.95
CA GLN A 343 17.81 10.35 6.67
C GLN A 343 17.68 11.07 8.01
N ALA A 344 16.87 12.13 8.09
CA ALA A 344 16.59 12.84 9.32
C ALA A 344 15.83 11.97 10.32
N ILE A 345 14.89 11.13 9.85
CA ILE A 345 14.25 10.09 10.66
C ILE A 345 15.29 9.11 11.17
N ARG A 346 16.06 8.45 10.29
CA ARG A 346 17.04 7.41 10.69
C ARG A 346 18.06 7.88 11.71
N ARG A 347 18.52 9.13 11.57
CA ARG A 347 19.54 9.73 12.45
C ARG A 347 18.98 10.27 13.76
N GLY A 348 17.67 10.10 14.02
CA GLY A 348 17.02 10.63 15.24
C GLY A 348 17.03 12.15 15.29
N LYS A 349 17.07 12.83 14.14
CA LYS A 349 17.11 14.30 14.07
C LYS A 349 15.74 14.92 14.34
N LEU A 350 14.66 14.20 14.01
CA LEU A 350 13.29 14.70 14.09
C LEU A 350 12.54 14.28 15.34
N LEU A 351 12.94 13.16 15.96
CA LEU A 351 12.26 12.54 17.10
C LEU A 351 13.28 12.05 18.13
N LYS A 352 12.90 12.07 19.41
CA LYS A 352 13.65 11.40 20.47
C LYS A 352 13.66 9.89 20.22
N LYS A 353 14.68 9.20 20.75
CA LYS A 353 14.86 7.76 20.57
C LYS A 353 13.58 6.93 20.82
N LYS A 354 12.87 7.21 21.93
CA LYS A 354 11.64 6.48 22.30
C LYS A 354 10.52 6.64 21.26
N THR A 355 10.23 7.86 20.82
CA THR A 355 9.17 8.13 19.84
C THR A 355 9.57 7.72 18.44
N GLN A 356 10.86 7.79 18.11
CA GLN A 356 11.41 7.22 16.87
C GLN A 356 11.23 5.69 16.83
N GLU A 357 11.52 4.98 17.92
CA GLU A 357 11.27 3.54 18.04
C GLU A 357 9.78 3.23 17.91
N GLN A 358 8.92 4.01 18.55
CA GLN A 358 7.46 3.87 18.40
C GLN A 358 7.00 4.12 16.97
N PHE A 359 7.55 5.14 16.29
CA PHE A 359 7.23 5.45 14.91
C PHE A 359 7.53 4.26 14.00
N LEU A 360 8.73 3.69 14.12
CA LEU A 360 9.28 2.61 13.27
C LEU A 360 8.79 1.19 13.64
N THR A 361 7.79 1.06 14.51
CA THR A 361 7.26 -0.23 14.97
C THR A 361 5.82 -0.41 14.48
N GLU A 362 5.41 -1.66 14.31
CA GLU A 362 4.03 -2.04 14.02
C GLU A 362 3.13 -1.83 15.26
N HIS A 363 1.94 -1.28 15.07
CA HIS A 363 0.93 -1.10 16.14
C HIS A 363 -0.36 -1.85 15.85
N THR A 364 -0.65 -2.12 14.59
CA THR A 364 -1.72 -2.99 14.09
C THR A 364 -1.18 -3.78 12.89
N PRO A 365 -1.79 -4.91 12.50
CA PRO A 365 -1.30 -5.69 11.36
C PRO A 365 -1.01 -4.82 10.14
N ASP A 366 0.23 -4.89 9.66
CA ASP A 366 0.76 -4.18 8.50
C ASP A 366 0.80 -2.63 8.61
N TRP A 367 0.66 -2.07 9.83
CA TRP A 367 0.59 -0.62 10.03
C TRP A 367 1.21 -0.12 11.34
N GLY A 368 1.95 0.99 11.25
CA GLY A 368 2.57 1.69 12.38
C GLY A 368 1.83 2.96 12.81
N LEU A 369 2.56 3.97 13.30
CA LEU A 369 1.99 5.30 13.57
C LEU A 369 2.00 6.14 12.29
N GLY A 370 0.97 5.96 11.47
CA GLY A 370 0.81 6.64 10.19
C GLY A 370 1.85 6.26 9.14
N GLN A 371 2.26 4.99 9.18
CA GLN A 371 3.16 4.40 8.21
C GLN A 371 2.70 2.98 7.90
N GLU A 372 2.85 2.56 6.65
CA GLU A 372 2.80 1.16 6.25
C GLU A 372 3.96 0.41 6.93
N TYR A 373 3.69 -0.81 7.37
CA TYR A 373 4.66 -1.72 7.96
C TYR A 373 4.61 -3.05 7.23
N GLN A 374 5.76 -3.57 6.81
CA GLN A 374 5.83 -4.87 6.16
C GLN A 374 7.03 -5.65 6.68
N ALA A 375 6.79 -6.86 7.21
CA ALA A 375 7.83 -7.81 7.58
C ALA A 375 7.86 -8.94 6.55
N LEU A 376 8.86 -8.93 5.65
CA LEU A 376 8.98 -9.91 4.57
C LEU A 376 10.44 -10.22 4.26
N GLY A 377 10.75 -11.49 3.95
CA GLY A 377 12.11 -11.91 3.55
C GLY A 377 13.19 -11.65 4.62
N GLY A 378 12.84 -11.67 5.91
CA GLY A 378 13.76 -11.34 7.00
C GLY A 378 14.06 -9.84 7.14
N GLU A 379 13.33 -8.98 6.43
CA GLU A 379 13.46 -7.53 6.45
C GLU A 379 12.21 -6.87 7.03
N VAL A 380 12.40 -5.68 7.61
CA VAL A 380 11.30 -4.78 7.99
C VAL A 380 11.35 -3.56 7.09
N VAL A 381 10.28 -3.34 6.33
CA VAL A 381 10.10 -2.18 5.46
C VAL A 381 9.02 -1.29 6.05
N THR A 382 9.39 -0.05 6.36
CA THR A 382 8.47 0.97 6.88
C THR A 382 8.40 2.15 5.93
N GLY A 383 7.24 2.75 5.78
CA GLY A 383 7.06 3.74 4.73
C GLY A 383 5.65 4.26 4.60
N HIS A 384 5.34 4.85 3.46
CA HIS A 384 3.97 5.14 3.09
C HIS A 384 3.88 5.24 1.57
N SER A 385 2.78 4.77 1.01
CA SER A 385 2.44 5.02 -0.39
C SER A 385 1.51 6.23 -0.53
N GLY A 386 1.56 6.93 -1.66
CA GLY A 386 0.59 7.95 -2.03
C GLY A 386 -0.05 7.59 -3.35
N GLY A 387 -1.36 7.76 -3.45
CA GLY A 387 -2.11 7.49 -4.65
C GLY A 387 -3.19 8.55 -4.84
N TYR A 388 -3.23 9.12 -6.04
CA TYR A 388 -4.32 9.96 -6.52
C TYR A 388 -4.35 9.88 -8.05
N ILE A 389 -5.38 10.43 -8.69
CA ILE A 389 -5.44 10.52 -10.16
C ILE A 389 -4.19 11.24 -10.65
N GLY A 390 -3.43 10.58 -11.53
CA GLY A 390 -2.15 11.07 -12.07
C GLY A 390 -0.98 11.14 -11.09
N VAL A 391 -1.07 10.56 -9.88
CA VAL A 391 -0.02 10.65 -8.84
C VAL A 391 0.16 9.29 -8.16
N CYS A 392 1.39 8.77 -8.14
CA CYS A 392 1.74 7.61 -7.34
C CYS A 392 3.11 7.83 -6.68
N THR A 393 3.18 7.68 -5.36
CA THR A 393 4.40 7.95 -4.59
C THR A 393 4.68 6.85 -3.59
N GLU A 394 5.95 6.65 -3.26
CA GLU A 394 6.41 5.65 -2.30
C GLU A 394 7.65 6.17 -1.59
N LEU A 395 7.69 5.98 -0.28
CA LEU A 395 8.92 5.94 0.50
C LEU A 395 8.95 4.59 1.21
N ASN A 396 10.00 3.80 0.95
CA ASN A 396 10.25 2.53 1.64
C ASN A 396 11.61 2.60 2.32
N MET A 397 11.63 2.51 3.65
CA MET A 397 12.84 2.45 4.47
C MET A 397 13.03 1.02 4.98
N TYR A 398 14.12 0.40 4.55
CA TYR A 398 14.49 -0.96 4.90
C TYR A 398 15.36 -0.92 6.15
N ARG A 399 14.95 -1.63 7.21
CA ARG A 399 15.53 -1.50 8.56
C ARG A 399 16.92 -2.11 8.66
N TYR A 400 17.11 -3.33 8.17
CA TYR A 400 18.34 -4.10 8.39
C TYR A 400 19.35 -3.94 7.25
N SER A 401 18.88 -3.97 6.00
CA SER A 401 19.74 -3.85 4.81
C SER A 401 20.20 -2.41 4.53
N GLY A 402 19.54 -1.42 5.16
CA GLY A 402 19.86 0.00 5.07
C GLY A 402 19.37 0.69 3.80
N TYR A 403 18.62 0.01 2.93
CA TYR A 403 18.08 0.62 1.71
C TYR A 403 17.00 1.67 2.02
N THR A 404 16.97 2.74 1.24
CA THR A 404 15.85 3.69 1.15
C THR A 404 15.46 3.76 -0.31
N VAL A 405 14.19 3.48 -0.62
CA VAL A 405 13.64 3.55 -1.97
C VAL A 405 12.59 4.63 -2.01
N ILE A 406 12.71 5.55 -2.95
CA ILE A 406 11.78 6.66 -3.16
C ILE A 406 11.31 6.61 -4.60
N ILE A 407 10.00 6.61 -4.80
CA ILE A 407 9.38 6.68 -6.12
C ILE A 407 8.40 7.85 -6.07
N LEU A 408 8.55 8.80 -6.99
CA LEU A 408 7.61 9.89 -7.16
C LEU A 408 7.20 9.91 -8.63
N SER A 409 5.96 9.57 -8.95
CA SER A 409 5.50 9.49 -10.34
C SER A 409 4.27 10.33 -10.60
N ASN A 410 4.19 10.83 -11.83
CA ASN A 410 3.04 11.51 -12.38
C ASN A 410 2.18 10.54 -13.22
N THR A 411 2.16 9.27 -12.80
CA THR A 411 1.28 8.21 -13.26
C THR A 411 0.45 7.73 -12.07
N GLU A 412 -0.79 7.34 -12.32
CA GLU A 412 -1.68 6.87 -11.27
C GLU A 412 -1.35 5.44 -10.79
N PRO A 413 -1.80 5.05 -9.59
CA PRO A 413 -1.82 3.65 -9.17
C PRO A 413 -2.56 2.77 -10.20
N PRO A 414 -2.16 1.51 -10.38
CA PRO A 414 -1.16 0.79 -9.61
C PRO A 414 0.28 0.88 -10.18
N TYR A 415 0.54 1.68 -11.21
CA TYR A 415 1.79 1.56 -11.97
C TYR A 415 3.06 1.92 -11.18
N GLY A 416 3.01 2.97 -10.35
CA GLY A 416 4.12 3.28 -9.43
C GLY A 416 4.31 2.22 -8.34
N HIS A 417 3.21 1.58 -7.90
CA HIS A 417 3.26 0.46 -6.96
C HIS A 417 3.96 -0.77 -7.57
N PHE A 418 3.76 -1.05 -8.86
CA PHE A 418 4.50 -2.12 -9.55
C PHE A 418 6.00 -1.87 -9.60
N VAL A 419 6.44 -0.60 -9.67
CA VAL A 419 7.86 -0.24 -9.53
C VAL A 419 8.36 -0.52 -8.12
N SER A 420 7.59 -0.12 -7.10
CA SER A 420 7.90 -0.37 -5.69
C SER A 420 8.07 -1.84 -5.38
N ASP A 421 7.09 -2.66 -5.79
CA ASP A 421 7.07 -4.09 -5.55
C ASP A 421 8.21 -4.80 -6.27
N LYS A 422 8.55 -4.38 -7.50
CA LYS A 422 9.68 -5.00 -8.21
C LYS A 422 11.03 -4.67 -7.59
N ILE A 423 11.23 -3.41 -7.19
CA ILE A 423 12.46 -3.00 -6.49
C ILE A 423 12.58 -3.79 -5.17
N LYS A 424 11.47 -3.95 -4.44
CA LYS A 424 11.41 -4.71 -3.20
C LYS A 424 11.72 -6.19 -3.42
N GLU A 425 11.13 -6.83 -4.45
CA GLU A 425 11.42 -8.21 -4.85
C GLU A 425 12.94 -8.39 -5.08
N MET A 426 13.58 -7.47 -5.81
CA MET A 426 15.02 -7.56 -6.10
C MET A 426 15.90 -7.30 -4.87
N ILE A 427 15.58 -6.30 -4.04
CA ILE A 427 16.36 -5.99 -2.81
C ILE A 427 16.32 -7.16 -1.83
N LEU A 428 15.16 -7.81 -1.68
CA LEU A 428 14.96 -8.94 -0.78
C LEU A 428 15.51 -10.26 -1.33
N SER A 429 15.90 -10.28 -2.60
CA SER A 429 16.60 -11.39 -3.25
C SER A 429 18.13 -11.26 -3.12
N LYS A 430 18.67 -10.59 -2.10
CA LYS A 430 20.13 -10.33 -1.97
C LYS A 430 20.87 -11.42 -1.22
#